data_AF-A0A1M7UYF7-F1
#
_entry.id   AF-A0A1M7UYF7-F1
#
_cell.length_a   1.000
_cell.length_b   1.000
_cell.length_c   1.000
_cell.angle_alpha   90.00
_cell.angle_beta   90.00
_cell.angle_gamma   90.00
#
_symmetry.space_group_name_H-M   'P 1'
#
loop_
_entity.id
_entity.type
_entity.pdbx_description
1 polymer ?
#
loop_
_entity_poly.entity_id
_entity_poly.type
_entity_poly.pdbx_seq_one_letter_code
_entity_poly.pdbx_strand_id
1 'polypeptide(L)'
;MKEVTEKINNEISKNRNNPHIVLVGQFLLNHLQQNPGDAAKILDKNKSISGSMTAMRKEAEKRKVGNCAVFTDQEGFEIVLKYFGIEGKRISLPQTSPVTTEPMTEPKKQSSSFDVKLEDLLS
;
A
#
# COMPACT_ATOMS: atom_id res chain seq x y z
N MET A 1 -8.34 20.06 -10.78
CA MET A 1 -8.53 18.62 -10.51
C MET A 1 -8.06 17.72 -11.65
N LYS A 2 -8.42 17.97 -12.93
CA LYS A 2 -8.01 17.08 -14.05
C LYS A 2 -6.49 16.90 -14.18
N GLU A 3 -5.71 17.99 -14.14
CA GLU A 3 -4.24 17.92 -14.26
C GLU A 3 -3.56 17.08 -13.18
N VAL A 4 -3.97 17.21 -11.91
CA VAL A 4 -3.34 16.45 -10.81
C VAL A 4 -3.64 14.96 -10.93
N THR A 5 -4.88 14.61 -11.33
CA THR A 5 -5.28 13.23 -11.59
C THR A 5 -4.49 12.63 -12.75
N GLU A 6 -4.29 13.38 -13.83
CA GLU A 6 -3.48 12.94 -14.97
C GLU A 6 -2.00 12.77 -14.58
N LYS A 7 -1.43 13.67 -13.79
CA LYS A 7 -0.06 13.52 -13.26
C LYS A 7 0.07 12.24 -12.44
N ILE A 8 -0.84 12.01 -11.49
CA ILE A 8 -0.83 10.79 -10.67
C ILE A 8 -0.96 9.55 -11.54
N ASN A 9 -1.92 9.51 -12.47
CA ASN A 9 -2.12 8.38 -13.38
C ASN A 9 -0.91 8.12 -14.29
N ASN A 10 -0.23 9.17 -14.73
CA ASN A 10 1.02 9.07 -15.48
C ASN A 10 2.15 8.48 -14.63
N GLU A 11 2.30 8.91 -13.38
CA GLU A 11 3.31 8.36 -12.47
C GLU A 11 3.03 6.89 -12.11
N ILE A 12 1.77 6.52 -11.89
CA ILE A 12 1.33 5.13 -11.72
C ILE A 12 1.64 4.34 -12.98
N SER A 13 1.32 4.87 -14.17
CA SER A 13 1.52 4.16 -15.43
C SER A 13 3.00 3.94 -15.77
N LYS A 14 3.88 4.88 -15.40
CA LYS A 14 5.33 4.72 -15.53
C LYS A 14 5.91 3.69 -14.56
N ASN A 15 5.22 3.41 -13.45
CA ASN A 15 5.68 2.53 -12.38
C ASN A 15 4.73 1.36 -12.12
N ARG A 16 4.01 0.86 -13.13
CA ARG A 16 3.02 -0.23 -12.96
C ARG A 16 3.61 -1.49 -12.34
N ASN A 17 4.90 -1.71 -12.50
CA ASN A 17 5.61 -2.86 -11.93
C ASN A 17 5.80 -2.73 -10.41
N ASN A 18 5.49 -1.58 -9.81
CA ASN A 18 5.61 -1.35 -8.38
C ASN A 18 4.23 -1.20 -7.74
N PRO A 19 3.68 -2.27 -7.11
CA PRO A 19 2.31 -2.26 -6.57
C PRO A 19 2.13 -1.19 -5.48
N HIS A 20 3.18 -0.84 -4.73
CA HIS A 20 3.11 0.20 -3.70
C HIS A 20 2.92 1.59 -4.31
N ILE A 21 3.55 1.88 -5.45
CA ILE A 21 3.34 3.16 -6.15
C ILE A 21 1.91 3.26 -6.66
N VAL A 22 1.33 2.15 -7.16
CA VAL A 22 -0.07 2.10 -7.58
C VAL A 22 -1.00 2.38 -6.39
N LEU A 23 -0.78 1.72 -5.26
CA LEU A 23 -1.58 1.88 -4.05
C LEU A 23 -1.54 3.32 -3.53
N VAL A 24 -0.34 3.90 -3.41
CA VAL A 24 -0.17 5.29 -2.96
C VAL A 24 -0.81 6.26 -3.94
N GLY A 25 -0.70 6.02 -5.25
CA GLY A 25 -1.36 6.84 -6.26
C GLY A 25 -2.88 6.82 -6.13
N GLN A 26 -3.49 5.64 -5.95
CA GLN A 26 -4.93 5.51 -5.69
C GLN A 26 -5.34 6.20 -4.39
N PHE A 27 -4.54 6.07 -3.33
CA PHE A 27 -4.75 6.76 -2.07
C PHE A 27 -4.80 8.28 -2.25
N LEU A 28 -3.84 8.86 -2.98
CA LEU A 28 -3.80 10.30 -3.26
C LEU A 28 -5.02 10.77 -4.06
N LEU A 29 -5.50 9.96 -5.01
CA LEU A 29 -6.72 10.28 -5.76
C LEU A 29 -7.96 10.33 -4.85
N ASN A 30 -8.12 9.33 -3.97
CA ASN A 30 -9.21 9.33 -2.99
C ASN A 30 -9.10 10.53 -2.03
N HIS A 31 -7.89 10.81 -1.54
CA HIS A 31 -7.64 11.98 -0.71
C HIS A 31 -8.07 13.28 -1.40
N LEU A 32 -7.77 13.44 -2.70
CA LEU A 32 -8.16 14.62 -3.49
C LEU A 32 -9.68 14.76 -3.70
N GLN A 33 -10.42 13.65 -3.75
CA GLN A 33 -11.88 13.70 -3.82
C GLN A 33 -12.49 14.31 -2.56
N GLN A 34 -11.92 13.97 -1.39
CA GLN A 34 -12.35 14.51 -0.10
C GLN A 34 -11.76 15.90 0.15
N ASN A 35 -10.59 16.18 -0.42
CA ASN A 35 -9.77 17.36 -0.13
C ASN A 35 -9.20 17.99 -1.40
N PRO A 36 -10.04 18.64 -2.22
CA PRO A 36 -9.60 19.23 -3.49
C PRO A 36 -8.57 20.37 -3.33
N GLY A 37 -8.53 21.01 -2.16
CA GLY A 37 -7.57 22.08 -1.84
C GLY A 37 -6.11 21.61 -1.78
N ASP A 38 -5.87 20.31 -1.62
CA ASP A 38 -4.50 19.76 -1.56
C ASP A 38 -3.93 19.45 -2.96
N ALA A 39 -4.71 19.65 -4.03
CA ALA A 39 -4.29 19.43 -5.41
C ALA A 39 -3.04 20.23 -5.80
N ALA A 40 -2.94 21.50 -5.36
CA ALA A 40 -1.81 22.35 -5.68
C ALA A 40 -0.48 21.82 -5.13
N LYS A 41 -0.52 21.20 -3.94
CA LYS A 41 0.66 20.62 -3.28
C LYS A 41 1.15 19.35 -3.98
N ILE A 42 0.22 18.55 -4.50
CA ILE A 42 0.54 17.31 -5.22
C ILE A 42 0.96 17.59 -6.68
N LEU A 43 0.46 18.68 -7.27
CA LEU A 43 0.81 19.10 -8.63
C LEU A 43 2.25 19.66 -8.73
N ASP A 44 2.90 19.95 -7.62
CA ASP A 44 4.29 20.43 -7.57
C ASP A 44 5.21 19.47 -8.35
N LYS A 45 5.96 20.02 -9.31
CA LYS A 45 6.88 19.27 -10.18
C LYS A 45 8.04 18.64 -9.38
N ASN A 46 8.38 19.20 -8.22
CA ASN A 46 9.43 18.67 -7.36
C ASN A 46 8.96 17.48 -6.52
N LYS A 47 7.65 17.19 -6.52
CA LYS A 47 7.06 16.09 -5.78
C LYS A 47 6.58 14.99 -6.71
N SER A 48 6.80 13.77 -6.28
CA SER A 48 6.40 12.55 -6.99
C SER A 48 6.05 11.45 -6.00
N ILE A 49 5.29 10.45 -6.45
CA ILE A 49 4.93 9.28 -5.66
C ILE A 49 6.20 8.50 -5.27
N SER A 50 7.14 8.34 -6.20
CA SER A 50 8.47 7.75 -5.92
C SER A 50 9.24 8.54 -4.84
N GLY A 51 9.15 9.88 -4.87
CA GLY A 51 9.71 10.74 -3.84
C GLY A 51 9.12 10.46 -2.45
N SER A 52 7.80 10.29 -2.37
CA SER A 52 7.13 9.95 -1.12
C SER A 52 7.55 8.56 -0.58
N MET A 53 7.75 7.57 -1.45
CA MET A 53 8.29 6.26 -1.06
C MET A 53 9.73 6.36 -0.54
N THR A 54 10.54 7.25 -1.11
CA THR A 54 11.89 7.51 -0.61
C THR A 54 11.86 8.20 0.76
N ALA A 55 10.92 9.12 0.98
CA ALA A 55 10.71 9.72 2.30
C ALA A 55 10.26 8.68 3.33
N MET A 56 9.35 7.78 2.95
CA MET A 56 8.94 6.64 3.79
C MET A 56 10.12 5.75 4.17
N ARG A 57 11.01 5.43 3.22
CA ARG A 57 12.25 4.69 3.50
C ARG A 57 13.12 5.41 4.53
N LYS A 58 13.33 6.72 4.39
CA LYS A 58 14.15 7.49 5.35
C LYS A 58 13.56 7.48 6.75
N GLU A 59 12.23 7.50 6.86
CA GLU A 59 11.57 7.40 8.17
C GLU A 59 11.66 5.99 8.74
N ALA A 60 11.59 4.98 7.87
CA ALA A 60 11.81 3.57 8.23
C ALA A 60 13.21 3.35 8.79
N GLU A 61 14.22 3.96 8.17
CA GLU A 61 15.61 3.86 8.63
C GLU A 61 15.83 4.42 10.04
N LYS A 62 15.04 5.41 10.46
CA LYS A 62 15.10 5.98 11.81
C LYS A 62 14.40 5.11 12.85
N ARG A 63 13.27 4.51 12.47
CA ARG A 63 12.41 3.72 13.36
C ARG A 63 12.70 2.21 13.35
N LYS A 64 13.61 1.75 12.50
CA LYS A 64 13.93 0.33 12.36
C LYS A 64 14.42 -0.24 13.68
N VAL A 65 13.94 -1.44 13.99
CA VAL A 65 14.48 -2.28 15.05
C VAL A 65 15.25 -3.41 14.36
N GLY A 66 16.58 -3.40 14.51
CA GLY A 66 17.45 -4.27 13.72
C GLY A 66 17.44 -3.89 12.23
N ASN A 67 16.88 -4.78 11.39
CA ASN A 67 16.81 -4.60 9.93
C ASN A 67 15.37 -4.42 9.40
N CYS A 68 14.37 -4.27 10.28
CA CYS A 68 12.98 -4.14 9.88
C CYS A 68 12.33 -2.92 10.54
N ALA A 69 11.51 -2.20 9.78
CA ALA A 69 10.63 -1.15 10.30
C ALA A 69 9.20 -1.55 9.95
N VAL A 70 8.32 -1.51 10.94
CA VAL A 70 6.90 -1.81 10.76
C VAL A 70 6.13 -0.52 10.94
N PHE A 71 5.24 -0.25 10.00
CA PHE A 71 4.30 0.85 10.04
C PHE A 71 2.90 0.30 9.96
N THR A 72 1.96 0.95 10.65
CA THR A 72 0.54 0.81 10.30
C THR A 72 0.27 1.50 8.97
N ASP A 73 -0.81 1.09 8.29
CA ASP A 73 -1.24 1.72 7.03
C ASP A 73 -1.38 3.24 7.20
N GLN A 74 -1.98 3.67 8.31
CA GLN A 74 -2.18 5.08 8.64
C GLN A 74 -0.85 5.84 8.72
N GLU A 75 0.13 5.33 9.47
CA GLU A 75 1.45 5.96 9.58
C GLU A 75 2.16 6.03 8.22
N GLY A 76 2.06 4.97 7.42
CA GLY A 76 2.61 4.95 6.06
C GLY A 76 2.04 6.06 5.18
N PHE A 77 0.71 6.18 5.13
CA PHE A 77 0.04 7.23 4.37
C PHE A 77 0.27 8.63 4.94
N GLU A 78 0.43 8.77 6.26
CA GLU A 78 0.76 10.03 6.90
C GLU A 78 2.14 10.54 6.46
N ILE A 79 3.13 9.66 6.38
CA ILE A 79 4.47 10.02 5.88
C ILE A 79 4.40 10.48 4.42
N VAL A 80 3.58 9.81 3.60
CA VAL A 80 3.34 10.23 2.20
C VAL A 80 2.73 11.62 2.16
N LEU A 81 1.65 11.88 2.90
CA LEU A 81 0.99 13.19 2.93
C LEU A 81 1.91 14.29 3.46
N LYS A 82 2.70 13.98 4.48
CA LYS A 82 3.73 14.87 5.03
C LYS A 82 4.78 15.24 3.99
N TYR A 83 5.22 14.29 3.15
CA TYR A 83 6.10 14.58 2.02
C TYR A 83 5.48 15.60 1.06
N PHE A 84 4.16 15.59 0.87
CA PHE A 84 3.42 16.59 0.09
C PHE A 84 3.11 17.90 0.84
N GLY A 85 3.47 18.02 2.13
CA GLY A 85 3.12 19.21 2.93
C GLY A 85 1.63 19.26 3.30
N ILE A 86 0.99 18.09 3.39
CA ILE A 86 -0.38 17.92 3.82
C ILE A 86 -0.30 17.36 5.25
N GLU A 87 -0.31 18.23 6.26
CA GLU A 87 -0.27 17.87 7.67
C GLU A 87 -1.63 18.12 8.34
N GLY A 88 -2.02 17.29 9.32
CA GLY A 88 -3.15 17.55 10.21
C GLY A 88 -4.55 17.20 9.68
N LYS A 89 -4.67 16.61 8.48
CA LYS A 89 -5.96 16.10 7.98
C LYS A 89 -6.18 14.65 8.36
N ARG A 90 -7.39 14.34 8.82
CA ARG A 90 -7.81 12.95 9.09
C ARG A 90 -7.65 12.12 7.81
N ILE A 91 -6.81 11.10 7.91
CA ILE A 91 -6.59 10.13 6.85
C ILE A 91 -7.83 9.24 6.78
N SER A 92 -8.65 9.43 5.76
CA SER A 92 -9.64 8.43 5.39
C SER A 92 -8.89 7.32 4.65
N LEU A 93 -8.55 6.25 5.38
CA LEU A 93 -7.96 5.07 4.76
C LEU A 93 -8.92 4.55 3.68
N PRO A 94 -8.44 4.18 2.48
CA PRO A 94 -9.24 3.37 1.59
C PRO A 94 -9.63 2.13 2.38
N GLN A 95 -10.92 1.84 2.45
CA GLN A 95 -11.42 0.59 3.00
C GLN A 95 -10.92 -0.52 2.08
N THR A 96 -9.70 -0.99 2.31
CA THR A 96 -9.38 -2.37 2.00
C THR A 96 -10.34 -3.17 2.86
N SER A 97 -11.39 -3.69 2.23
CA SER A 97 -12.08 -4.88 2.74
C SER A 97 -10.99 -5.78 3.32
N PRO A 98 -11.18 -6.36 4.51
CA PRO A 98 -10.25 -7.37 4.96
C PRO A 98 -10.09 -8.33 3.79
N VAL A 99 -8.87 -8.44 3.27
CA VAL A 99 -8.46 -9.71 2.69
C VAL A 99 -8.60 -10.63 3.87
N THR A 100 -9.77 -11.28 3.95
CA THR A 100 -9.92 -12.53 4.65
C THR A 100 -8.62 -13.26 4.37
N THR A 101 -7.85 -13.51 5.42
CA THR A 101 -6.88 -14.58 5.44
C THR A 101 -7.65 -15.85 5.08
N GLU A 102 -7.93 -16.05 3.80
CA GLU A 102 -7.83 -17.37 3.24
C GLU A 102 -6.34 -17.69 3.39
N PRO A 103 -6.00 -18.76 4.13
CA PRO A 103 -4.64 -19.22 4.23
C PRO A 103 -4.06 -19.31 2.82
N MET A 104 -2.85 -18.81 2.62
CA MET A 104 -2.05 -19.14 1.44
C MET A 104 -2.08 -20.66 1.29
N THR A 105 -2.84 -21.16 0.32
CA THR A 105 -2.76 -22.56 -0.07
C THR A 105 -1.59 -22.69 -1.03
N GLU A 106 -0.59 -23.36 -0.47
CA GLU A 106 0.53 -24.07 -1.06
C GLU A 106 0.25 -24.74 -2.43
N PRO A 107 1.32 -25.11 -3.16
CA PRO A 107 1.29 -25.45 -4.58
C PRO A 107 0.48 -26.71 -4.87
N LYS A 108 -0.11 -26.75 -6.07
CA LYS A 108 -0.73 -27.92 -6.71
C LYS A 108 -0.03 -29.22 -6.30
N LYS A 109 -0.71 -30.03 -5.48
CA LYS A 109 -0.42 -31.47 -5.38
C LYS A 109 -1.72 -32.25 -5.44
N GLN A 110 -1.78 -33.10 -6.47
CA GLN A 110 -2.79 -34.10 -6.74
C GLN A 110 -3.34 -34.75 -5.47
N SER A 111 -4.65 -34.74 -5.35
CA SER A 111 -5.41 -35.52 -4.38
C SER A 111 -5.30 -37.00 -4.72
N SER A 112 -4.49 -37.74 -3.96
CA SER A 112 -4.72 -39.15 -3.71
C SER A 112 -5.21 -39.28 -2.27
N SER A 113 -6.48 -39.61 -2.11
CA SER A 113 -7.11 -39.90 -0.81
C SER A 113 -6.53 -41.19 -0.24
N PHE A 114 -5.58 -41.09 0.69
CA PHE A 114 -5.26 -42.17 1.62
C PHE A 114 -6.13 -41.98 2.87
N ASP A 115 -7.36 -42.45 2.80
CA ASP A 115 -8.26 -42.58 3.96
C ASP A 115 -7.96 -43.94 4.61
N VAL A 116 -6.88 -44.01 5.38
CA VAL A 116 -6.55 -45.18 6.19
C VAL A 116 -6.97 -44.86 7.61
N LYS A 117 -7.96 -45.60 8.11
CA LYS A 117 -8.44 -45.43 9.48
C LYS A 117 -7.53 -46.19 10.44
N LEU A 118 -7.36 -45.66 11.65
CA LEU A 118 -6.45 -46.22 12.67
C LEU A 118 -6.83 -47.66 13.07
N GLU A 119 -8.07 -48.06 12.83
CA GLU A 119 -8.57 -49.42 13.04
C GLU A 119 -7.93 -50.48 12.10
N ASP A 120 -7.39 -50.07 10.95
CA ASP A 120 -6.75 -50.97 9.97
C ASP A 120 -5.28 -51.31 10.33
N LEU A 121 -4.66 -50.55 11.25
CA LEU A 121 -3.25 -50.69 11.65
C LEU A 121 -3.04 -51.54 12.91
N LEU A 122 -4.11 -52.02 13.55
CA LEU A 122 -4.09 -52.72 14.84
C LEU A 122 -4.64 -54.15 14.79
N SER A 123 -4.83 -54.73 13.60
CA SER A 123 -5.17 -56.16 13.41
C SER A 123 -3.93 -57.03 13.18
#